data_AF-A0A2W4U3Y6-F1
#
_entry.id   AF-A0A2W4U3Y6-F1
#
_cell.length_a   1.000
_cell.length_b   1.000
_cell.length_c   1.000
_cell.angle_alpha   90.00
_cell.angle_beta   90.00
_cell.angle_gamma   90.00
#
_symmetry.space_group_name_H-M   'P 1'
#
loop_
_entity.id
_entity.type
_entity.pdbx_description
1 polymer ?
#
loop_
_entity_poly.entity_id
_entity_poly.type
_entity_poly.pdbx_seq_one_letter_code
_entity_poly.pdbx_strand_id
1 'polypeptide(L)'
;MIPDNSTTDNRILQSLPDDIRAAISTYASESALKPDAVIEGALKHFLELDTTLSNELVSGAEETSLLAALPSVLQSQAIEYAEKIEIPAELVIELAIAHFLDPDSVTFDDCQVKVEQTSIAWLKQYAGDESVTAA
;
A
#
# COMPACT_ATOMS: atom_id res chain seq x y z
N MET A 1 11.51 29.41 9.93
CA MET A 1 10.66 28.32 10.43
C MET A 1 9.69 28.00 9.31
N ILE A 2 9.98 26.99 8.50
CA ILE A 2 9.09 26.56 7.41
C ILE A 2 8.19 25.47 8.02
N PRO A 3 6.86 25.53 7.87
CA PRO A 3 6.02 24.44 8.32
C PRO A 3 6.33 23.24 7.44
N ASP A 4 6.84 22.20 8.09
CA ASP A 4 7.08 20.89 7.53
C ASP A 4 5.73 20.29 7.12
N ASN A 5 5.43 20.32 5.82
CA ASN A 5 4.18 19.79 5.26
C ASN A 5 4.18 18.24 5.22
N SER A 6 5.06 17.56 5.97
CA SER A 6 5.20 16.10 5.94
C SER A 6 4.41 15.38 7.05
N THR A 7 3.48 16.08 7.72
CA THR A 7 2.66 15.47 8.79
C THR A 7 1.63 14.46 8.25
N THR A 8 1.26 14.54 6.97
CA THR A 8 0.34 13.56 6.34
C THR A 8 1.10 12.36 5.76
N ASP A 9 2.26 12.60 5.15
CA ASP A 9 3.12 11.65 4.41
C ASP A 9 3.81 10.55 5.27
N ASN A 10 3.37 10.29 6.50
CA ASN A 10 3.91 9.18 7.31
C ASN A 10 2.82 8.52 8.17
N ARG A 11 1.57 8.92 7.98
CA ARG A 11 0.49 8.50 8.87
C ARG A 11 0.11 7.05 8.64
N ILE A 12 0.22 6.55 7.40
CA ILE A 12 0.06 5.13 7.08
C ILE A 12 1.19 4.33 7.75
N LEU A 13 2.42 4.78 7.55
CA LEU A 13 3.62 4.09 8.03
C LEU A 13 3.67 3.96 9.57
N GLN A 14 3.17 4.96 10.29
CA GLN A 14 3.11 4.95 11.76
C GLN A 14 2.03 4.01 12.32
N SER A 15 1.03 3.66 11.52
CA SER A 15 0.01 2.68 11.89
C SER A 15 0.46 1.23 11.68
N LEU A 16 1.59 1.01 10.99
CA LEU A 16 2.15 -0.32 10.73
C LEU A 16 3.07 -0.81 11.86
N PRO A 17 3.17 -2.15 12.06
CA PRO A 17 4.12 -2.76 13.00
C PRO A 17 5.58 -2.37 12.72
N ASP A 18 6.43 -2.39 13.74
CA ASP A 18 7.85 -2.00 13.62
C ASP A 18 8.62 -2.75 12.52
N ASP A 19 8.42 -4.08 12.42
CA ASP A 19 9.09 -4.92 11.42
C ASP A 19 8.67 -4.55 9.99
N ILE A 20 7.37 -4.36 9.77
CA ILE A 20 6.79 -3.93 8.48
C ILE A 20 7.28 -2.52 8.14
N ARG A 21 7.30 -1.61 9.12
CA ARG A 21 7.80 -0.25 8.93
C ARG A 21 9.27 -0.23 8.53
N ALA A 22 10.10 -1.09 9.14
CA ALA A 22 11.50 -1.23 8.77
C ALA A 22 11.67 -1.80 7.36
N ALA A 23 10.84 -2.77 6.98
CA ALA A 23 10.77 -3.32 5.63
C ALA A 23 10.49 -2.22 4.60
N ILE A 24 9.36 -1.53 4.77
CA ILE A 24 8.88 -0.50 3.84
C ILE A 24 9.91 0.64 3.76
N SER A 25 10.52 1.03 4.87
CA SER A 25 11.60 2.03 4.88
C SER A 25 12.83 1.59 4.08
N THR A 26 13.16 0.30 4.11
CA THR A 26 14.25 -0.28 3.32
C THR A 26 13.90 -0.26 1.84
N TYR A 27 12.71 -0.74 1.47
CA TYR A 27 12.20 -0.69 0.09
C TYR A 27 12.16 0.75 -0.45
N ALA A 28 11.67 1.70 0.34
CA ALA A 28 11.62 3.11 -0.01
C ALA A 28 13.02 3.66 -0.28
N SER A 29 13.98 3.37 0.60
CA SER A 29 15.38 3.81 0.44
C SER A 29 16.02 3.22 -0.82
N GLU A 30 15.84 1.91 -1.06
CA GLU A 30 16.45 1.20 -2.19
C GLU A 30 15.81 1.55 -3.54
N SER A 31 14.52 1.88 -3.54
CA SER A 31 13.76 2.32 -4.72
C SER A 31 13.79 3.83 -4.94
N ALA A 32 14.40 4.60 -4.02
CA ALA A 32 14.34 6.06 -3.99
C ALA A 32 12.90 6.62 -3.98
N LEU A 33 11.97 5.88 -3.37
CA LEU A 33 10.57 6.25 -3.18
C LEU A 33 10.30 6.71 -1.75
N LYS A 34 9.13 7.30 -1.55
CA LYS A 34 8.58 7.51 -0.21
C LYS A 34 7.99 6.20 0.33
N PRO A 35 8.01 5.98 1.66
CA PRO A 35 7.36 4.82 2.29
C PRO A 35 5.88 4.66 1.91
N ASP A 36 5.11 5.75 1.87
CA ASP A 36 3.70 5.72 1.43
C ASP A 36 3.56 5.25 -0.03
N ALA A 37 4.43 5.69 -0.94
CA ALA A 37 4.41 5.25 -2.33
C ALA A 37 4.72 3.75 -2.48
N VAL A 38 5.53 3.18 -1.59
CA VAL A 38 5.76 1.73 -1.55
C VAL A 38 4.49 0.99 -1.12
N ILE A 39 3.78 1.51 -0.12
CA ILE A 39 2.51 0.93 0.35
C ILE A 39 1.43 1.03 -0.73
N GLU A 40 1.29 2.20 -1.35
CA GLU A 40 0.37 2.42 -2.45
C GLU A 40 0.68 1.52 -3.65
N GLY A 41 1.96 1.38 -4.00
CA GLY A 41 2.43 0.47 -5.04
C GLY A 41 2.12 -0.98 -4.71
N ALA A 42 2.35 -1.42 -3.47
CA ALA A 42 2.02 -2.77 -3.01
C ALA A 42 0.52 -3.05 -3.13
N LEU A 43 -0.32 -2.13 -2.68
CA LEU A 43 -1.77 -2.22 -2.83
C LEU A 43 -2.19 -2.29 -4.29
N LYS A 44 -1.66 -1.39 -5.11
CA LYS A 44 -1.98 -1.36 -6.53
C LYS A 44 -1.56 -2.65 -7.20
N HIS A 45 -0.36 -3.17 -6.92
CA HIS A 45 0.10 -4.44 -7.45
C HIS A 45 -0.84 -5.59 -7.07
N PHE A 46 -1.22 -5.68 -5.79
CA PHE A 46 -2.13 -6.69 -5.29
C PHE A 46 -3.53 -6.60 -5.92
N LEU A 47 -4.08 -5.40 -6.03
CA LEU A 47 -5.38 -5.15 -6.64
C LEU A 47 -5.33 -5.36 -8.17
N GLU A 48 -4.21 -5.01 -8.84
CA GLU A 48 -3.96 -5.29 -10.27
C GLU A 48 -3.90 -6.79 -10.59
N LEU A 49 -3.48 -7.64 -9.63
CA LEU A 49 -3.52 -9.10 -9.81
C LEU A 49 -4.97 -9.63 -9.90
N ASP A 50 -5.97 -8.94 -9.35
CA ASP A 50 -7.39 -9.37 -9.33
C ASP A 50 -8.32 -8.50 -10.21
N THR A 51 -7.92 -7.27 -10.58
CA THR A 51 -8.75 -6.26 -11.31
C THR A 51 -8.86 -6.50 -12.81
N THR A 52 -9.30 -7.69 -13.20
CA THR A 52 -9.97 -7.91 -14.50
C THR A 52 -11.46 -7.55 -14.46
N LEU A 53 -11.98 -7.06 -13.33
CA LEU A 53 -13.41 -6.78 -13.09
C LEU A 53 -13.53 -5.43 -12.36
N SER A 54 -13.80 -4.34 -13.09
CA SER A 54 -15.09 -3.60 -13.06
C SER A 54 -15.32 -2.82 -11.77
N ASN A 55 -15.08 -1.50 -11.72
CA ASN A 55 -15.97 -0.42 -12.20
C ASN A 55 -17.34 -0.38 -11.50
N GLU A 56 -17.48 0.70 -10.70
CA GLU A 56 -18.67 1.34 -10.15
C GLU A 56 -19.04 1.06 -8.67
N LEU A 57 -19.03 2.18 -7.91
CA LEU A 57 -19.78 2.56 -6.70
C LEU A 57 -19.15 2.40 -5.29
N VAL A 58 -18.83 3.58 -4.74
CA VAL A 58 -19.27 4.17 -3.45
C VAL A 58 -19.33 3.24 -2.22
N SER A 59 -18.56 3.56 -1.18
CA SER A 59 -19.14 4.05 0.09
C SER A 59 -18.10 4.59 1.07
N GLY A 60 -18.50 5.59 1.84
CA GLY A 60 -17.69 6.27 2.84
C GLY A 60 -17.48 5.45 4.11
N ALA A 61 -16.22 5.34 4.51
CA ALA A 61 -15.83 5.00 5.87
C ALA A 61 -15.04 6.19 6.43
N GLU A 62 -15.65 6.93 7.36
CA GLU A 62 -14.92 7.86 8.20
C GLU A 62 -14.22 7.11 9.35
N GLU A 63 -13.17 7.74 9.84
CA GLU A 63 -12.56 7.60 11.18
C GLU A 63 -11.32 6.67 11.31
N THR A 64 -10.15 7.29 11.24
CA THR A 64 -8.86 6.87 11.87
C THR A 64 -8.23 5.52 11.47
N SER A 65 -8.86 4.75 10.60
CA SER A 65 -8.35 3.48 10.06
C SER A 65 -7.23 3.66 9.02
N LEU A 66 -6.38 2.63 8.86
CA LEU A 66 -5.30 2.57 7.84
C LEU A 66 -5.81 2.94 6.44
N LEU A 67 -7.06 2.56 6.16
CA LEU A 67 -7.79 2.89 4.94
C LEU A 67 -7.92 4.40 4.69
N ALA A 68 -8.25 5.19 5.72
CA ALA A 68 -8.47 6.62 5.57
C ALA A 68 -7.19 7.40 5.20
N ALA A 69 -6.03 6.79 5.39
CA ALA A 69 -4.74 7.38 5.06
C ALA A 69 -4.28 7.07 3.62
N LEU A 70 -4.97 6.17 2.90
CA LEU A 70 -4.68 5.85 1.50
C LEU A 70 -5.36 6.83 0.52
N PRO A 71 -4.92 6.91 -0.74
CA PRO A 71 -5.63 7.64 -1.80
C PRO A 71 -7.05 7.11 -2.02
N SER A 72 -8.01 7.98 -2.32
CA SER A 72 -9.44 7.62 -2.50
C SER A 72 -9.69 6.53 -3.53
N VAL A 73 -8.85 6.44 -4.57
CA VAL A 73 -8.90 5.38 -5.58
C VAL A 73 -8.56 4.02 -4.98
N LEU A 74 -7.47 3.93 -4.21
CA LEU A 74 -7.06 2.70 -3.53
C LEU A 74 -8.00 2.35 -2.38
N GLN A 75 -8.57 3.34 -1.69
CA GLN A 75 -9.61 3.11 -0.69
C GLN A 75 -10.81 2.40 -1.31
N SER A 76 -11.31 2.92 -2.44
CA SER A 76 -12.48 2.35 -3.11
C SER A 76 -12.20 0.92 -3.60
N GLN A 77 -11.03 0.68 -4.19
CA GLN A 77 -10.64 -0.66 -4.64
C GLN A 77 -10.45 -1.64 -3.48
N ALA A 78 -9.83 -1.19 -2.38
CA ALA A 78 -9.68 -2.01 -1.19
C ALA A 78 -11.05 -2.38 -0.60
N ILE A 79 -11.99 -1.44 -0.52
CA ILE A 79 -13.37 -1.69 -0.07
C ILE A 79 -14.07 -2.69 -0.98
N GLU A 80 -14.04 -2.47 -2.30
CA GLU A 80 -14.68 -3.33 -3.29
C GLU A 80 -14.15 -4.78 -3.21
N TYR A 81 -12.83 -4.93 -3.12
CA TYR A 81 -12.20 -6.23 -2.91
C TYR A 81 -12.66 -6.86 -1.60
N ALA A 82 -12.68 -6.08 -0.51
CA ALA A 82 -13.11 -6.56 0.80
C ALA A 82 -14.55 -7.10 0.78
N GLU A 83 -15.46 -6.38 0.14
CA GLU A 83 -16.86 -6.80 -0.02
C GLU A 83 -16.97 -8.10 -0.83
N LYS A 84 -16.18 -8.23 -1.90
CA LYS A 84 -16.19 -9.41 -2.78
C LYS A 84 -15.79 -10.70 -2.05
N ILE A 85 -14.83 -10.61 -1.13
CA ILE A 85 -14.34 -11.77 -0.38
C ILE A 85 -14.81 -11.79 1.08
N GLU A 86 -15.77 -10.93 1.43
CA GLU A 86 -16.38 -10.80 2.76
C GLU A 86 -15.36 -10.61 3.91
N ILE A 87 -14.31 -9.81 3.67
CA ILE A 87 -13.33 -9.42 4.70
C ILE A 87 -13.36 -7.92 4.97
N PRO A 88 -12.80 -7.42 6.08
CA PRO A 88 -12.73 -5.97 6.29
C PRO A 88 -11.68 -5.32 5.37
N ALA A 89 -11.98 -4.11 4.86
CA ALA A 89 -11.09 -3.38 3.95
C ALA A 89 -9.69 -3.10 4.54
N GLU A 90 -9.57 -2.97 5.86
CA GLU A 90 -8.27 -2.87 6.53
C GLU A 90 -7.45 -4.15 6.43
N LEU A 91 -8.10 -5.32 6.45
CA LEU A 91 -7.41 -6.59 6.25
C LEU A 91 -6.95 -6.76 4.80
N VAL A 92 -7.64 -6.16 3.83
CA VAL A 92 -7.16 -6.10 2.43
C VAL A 92 -5.85 -5.33 2.35
N ILE A 93 -5.75 -4.21 3.07
CA ILE A 93 -4.53 -3.39 3.11
C ILE A 93 -3.38 -4.18 3.75
N GLU A 94 -3.66 -4.81 4.89
CA GLU A 94 -2.69 -5.66 5.56
C GLU A 94 -2.24 -6.82 4.66
N LEU A 95 -3.19 -7.52 4.03
CA LEU A 95 -2.93 -8.62 3.12
C LEU A 95 -2.08 -8.17 1.93
N ALA A 96 -2.40 -7.03 1.31
CA ALA A 96 -1.65 -6.52 0.16
C ALA A 96 -0.20 -6.19 0.54
N ILE A 97 0.01 -5.54 1.68
CA ILE A 97 1.35 -5.21 2.17
C ILE A 97 2.10 -6.49 2.58
N ALA A 98 1.45 -7.39 3.32
CA ALA A 98 2.03 -8.65 3.75
C ALA A 98 2.45 -9.49 2.52
N HIS A 99 1.55 -9.67 1.55
CA HIS A 99 1.80 -10.41 0.32
C HIS A 99 2.92 -9.79 -0.53
N PHE A 100 3.04 -8.47 -0.54
CA PHE A 100 4.11 -7.78 -1.25
C PHE A 100 5.49 -8.00 -0.60
N LEU A 101 5.53 -8.06 0.73
CA LEU A 101 6.76 -8.28 1.51
C LEU A 101 7.15 -9.75 1.62
N ASP A 102 6.15 -10.63 1.72
CA ASP A 102 6.26 -12.07 1.70
C ASP A 102 4.99 -12.66 1.04
N PRO A 103 5.07 -13.19 -0.18
CA PRO A 103 3.90 -13.68 -0.92
C PRO A 103 3.23 -14.89 -0.29
N ASP A 104 3.92 -15.62 0.60
CA ASP A 104 3.35 -16.72 1.37
C ASP A 104 2.59 -16.22 2.62
N SER A 105 2.74 -14.94 2.97
CA SER A 105 2.06 -14.36 4.12
C SER A 105 0.69 -13.77 3.78
N VAL A 106 -0.24 -13.93 4.73
CA VAL A 106 -1.61 -13.41 4.65
C VAL A 106 -1.92 -12.33 5.70
N THR A 107 -1.02 -12.11 6.66
CA THR A 107 -1.16 -11.14 7.76
C THR A 107 0.21 -10.60 8.16
N PHE A 108 0.26 -9.53 8.95
CA PHE A 108 1.55 -9.02 9.44
C PHE A 108 2.25 -9.96 10.44
N ASP A 109 1.50 -10.79 11.17
CA ASP A 109 2.05 -11.68 12.21
C ASP A 109 2.91 -12.81 11.62
N ASP A 110 2.54 -13.32 10.44
CA ASP A 110 3.28 -14.37 9.71
C ASP A 110 4.25 -13.79 8.66
N CYS A 111 4.26 -12.46 8.49
CA CYS A 111 5.07 -11.81 7.46
C CYS A 111 6.56 -11.93 7.78
N GLN A 112 7.26 -12.82 7.08
CA GLN A 112 8.71 -12.87 7.13
C GLN A 112 9.29 -11.85 6.16
N VAL A 113 9.52 -10.63 6.65
CA VAL A 113 10.10 -9.55 5.86
C VAL A 113 11.36 -10.01 5.12
N LYS A 114 11.24 -10.19 3.81
CA LYS A 114 12.35 -10.45 2.90
C LYS A 114 12.41 -9.30 1.91
N VAL A 115 13.52 -8.56 1.94
CA VAL A 115 13.75 -7.52 0.95
C VAL A 115 14.14 -8.18 -0.37
N GLU A 116 13.18 -8.28 -1.27
CA GLU A 116 13.32 -8.90 -2.58
C GLU A 116 13.70 -7.86 -3.63
N GLN A 117 14.76 -8.14 -4.38
CA GLN A 117 15.23 -7.23 -5.44
C GLN A 117 14.23 -7.11 -6.60
N THR A 118 13.43 -8.14 -6.84
CA THR A 118 12.36 -8.12 -7.85
C THR A 118 11.30 -7.06 -7.50
N SER A 119 10.87 -7.01 -6.24
CA SER A 119 9.92 -6.03 -5.73
C SER A 119 10.50 -4.62 -5.75
N ILE A 120 11.79 -4.43 -5.43
CA ILE A 120 12.49 -3.13 -5.59
C ILE A 120 12.52 -2.70 -7.06
N ALA A 121 12.82 -3.61 -7.98
CA ALA A 121 12.86 -3.31 -9.41
C ALA A 121 11.48 -2.92 -9.95
N TRP A 122 10.42 -3.61 -9.51
CA TRP A 122 9.05 -3.26 -9.84
C TRP A 122 8.68 -1.86 -9.30
N LEU A 123 9.00 -1.56 -8.04
CA LEU A 123 8.77 -0.23 -7.45
C LEU A 123 9.48 0.89 -8.22
N LYS A 124 10.72 0.66 -8.67
CA LYS A 124 11.46 1.63 -9.50
C LYS A 124 10.75 1.88 -10.84
N GLN A 125 10.17 0.85 -11.44
CA GLN A 125 9.39 0.98 -12.67
C GLN A 125 8.07 1.72 -12.42
N TYR A 126 7.36 1.37 -11.35
CA TYR A 126 6.15 2.05 -10.90
C TYR A 126 6.40 3.56 -10.67
N ALA A 127 7.49 3.91 -9.97
CA ALA A 127 7.92 5.29 -9.75
C ALA A 127 8.18 6.06 -11.07
N GLY A 128 8.78 5.38 -12.04
CA GLY A 128 9.03 5.92 -13.37
C GLY A 128 7.74 6.19 -14.14
N ASP A 129 6.74 5.31 -14.01
CA ASP A 129 5.44 5.42 -14.71
C ASP A 129 4.53 6.51 -14.11
N GLU A 130 4.52 6.65 -12.78
CA GLU A 130 3.82 7.76 -12.09
C GLU A 130 4.43 9.12 -12.46
N SER A 131 5.75 9.19 -12.63
CA SER A 131 6.44 10.42 -13.05
C SER A 131 6.08 10.86 -14.48
N VAL A 132 5.65 9.93 -15.33
CA VAL A 132 5.25 10.21 -16.73
C VAL A 132 3.78 10.65 -16.82
N THR A 133 2.95 10.31 -15.84
CA THR A 133 1.52 10.66 -15.84
C THR A 133 1.24 12.09 -15.32
N ALA A 134 2.26 12.77 -14.76
CA ALA A 134 2.18 14.15 -14.26
C ALA A 134 2.74 15.22 -15.24
N ALA A 135 2.93 14.90 -16.53
CA ALA A 135 3.48 15.80 -17.55
C ALA A 135 2.45 16.26 -18.59
#